data_AF-A0A0L1J6K6-F1
#
_entry.id   AF-A0A0L1J6K6-F1
#
_cell.length_a   1.000
_cell.length_b   1.000
_cell.length_c   1.000
_cell.angle_alpha   90.00
_cell.angle_beta   90.00
_cell.angle_gamma   90.00
#
_symmetry.space_group_name_H-M   'P 1'
#
loop_
_entity.id
_entity.type
_entity.pdbx_description
1 polymer ?
#
loop_
_entity_poly.entity_id
_entity_poly.type
_entity_poly.pdbx_seq_one_letter_code
_entity_poly.pdbx_strand_id
1 'polypeptide(L)'
;MPPARRQKSKDSKAQEERIQSAITDLQDGKLSSARQAALKYDVPSTTLLNRMKGVKSRSQTWANCHRLSLEDEESLSRWIISVTEQHETAPSRSQIEEKANAILASRSTTPNVTVGEKWVYNYLQRHEELRPIYPRRIYSRRIYTAVVGSASAETGSPSINPNRETGQPANQRITLPPPISARLIWMLKHLTASIDWKSCFLRLKN
;
A
#
# COMPACT_ATOMS: atom_id res chain seq x y z
N MET A 1 17.16 -17.97 -13.39
CA MET A 1 17.37 -16.52 -13.65
C MET A 1 16.12 -15.74 -13.27
N PRO A 2 16.23 -14.58 -12.60
CA PRO A 2 15.09 -13.67 -12.47
C PRO A 2 14.72 -13.09 -13.86
N PRO A 3 13.43 -12.89 -14.18
CA PRO A 3 13.03 -12.35 -15.47
C PRO A 3 13.51 -10.91 -15.63
N ALA A 4 14.07 -10.59 -16.80
CA ALA A 4 14.52 -9.25 -17.14
C ALA A 4 13.36 -8.24 -17.00
N ARG A 5 13.63 -7.12 -16.31
CA ARG A 5 12.67 -6.04 -16.08
C ARG A 5 12.17 -5.49 -17.42
N ARG A 6 10.86 -5.59 -17.68
CA ARG A 6 10.18 -5.07 -18.89
C ARG A 6 10.50 -3.58 -19.11
N GLN A 7 11.09 -3.22 -20.27
CA GLN A 7 11.42 -1.84 -20.68
C GLN A 7 10.21 -0.98 -21.10
N LYS A 8 9.00 -1.52 -20.97
CA LYS A 8 7.72 -0.96 -21.45
C LYS A 8 7.49 0.53 -21.14
N SER A 9 8.02 1.06 -20.04
CA SER A 9 7.86 2.47 -19.68
C SER A 9 8.70 3.42 -20.54
N LYS A 10 9.90 3.01 -20.96
CA LYS A 10 10.75 3.80 -21.86
C LYS A 10 10.17 3.78 -23.28
N ASP A 11 9.74 2.60 -23.72
CA ASP A 11 9.09 2.41 -25.02
C ASP A 11 7.82 3.25 -25.14
N SER A 12 7.02 3.34 -24.07
CA SER A 12 5.81 4.17 -24.06
C SER A 12 6.10 5.66 -24.21
N LYS A 13 7.17 6.21 -23.61
CA LYS A 13 7.51 7.63 -23.77
C LYS A 13 8.00 7.93 -25.18
N ALA A 14 8.93 7.11 -25.68
CA ALA A 14 9.45 7.24 -27.04
C ALA A 14 8.34 7.07 -28.10
N GLN A 15 7.35 6.22 -27.85
CA GLN A 15 6.18 6.09 -28.71
C GLN A 15 5.32 7.37 -28.72
N GLU A 16 5.09 8.00 -27.57
CA GLU A 16 4.33 9.26 -27.50
C GLU A 16 5.04 10.40 -28.23
N GLU A 17 6.35 10.52 -28.12
CA GLU A 17 7.14 11.52 -28.84
C GLU A 17 6.97 11.37 -30.36
N ARG A 18 7.07 10.14 -30.87
CA ARG A 18 6.81 9.83 -32.29
C ARG A 18 5.39 10.19 -32.72
N ILE A 19 4.39 9.94 -31.87
CA ILE A 19 3.00 10.31 -32.16
C ILE A 19 2.84 11.83 -32.23
N GLN A 20 3.46 12.58 -31.32
CA GLN A 20 3.40 14.05 -31.37
C GLN A 20 4.05 14.59 -32.65
N SER A 21 5.21 14.06 -33.05
CA SER A 21 5.85 14.42 -34.33
C SER A 21 4.98 14.09 -35.55
N ALA A 22 4.26 12.95 -35.51
CA ALA A 22 3.33 12.59 -36.57
C ALA A 22 2.14 13.55 -36.66
N ILE A 23 1.64 14.03 -35.53
CA ILE A 23 0.53 15.01 -35.48
C ILE A 23 1.01 16.36 -36.00
N THR A 24 2.19 16.84 -35.60
CA THR A 24 2.74 18.11 -36.09
C THR A 24 2.96 18.06 -37.60
N ASP A 25 3.52 16.97 -38.14
CA ASP A 25 3.73 16.83 -39.59
C ASP A 25 2.42 16.76 -40.39
N LEU A 26 1.35 16.23 -39.80
CA LEU A 26 0.00 16.25 -40.40
C LEU A 26 -0.62 17.66 -40.36
N GLN A 27 -0.42 18.41 -39.27
CA GLN A 27 -0.89 19.79 -39.14
C GLN A 27 -0.14 20.74 -40.08
N ASP A 28 1.17 20.54 -40.24
CA ASP A 28 2.03 21.28 -41.17
C ASP A 28 1.74 20.95 -42.65
N GLY A 29 0.89 19.95 -42.94
CA GLY A 29 0.58 19.51 -44.31
C GLY A 29 1.72 18.77 -45.01
N LYS A 30 2.79 18.39 -44.30
CA LYS A 30 3.90 17.59 -44.86
C LYS A 30 3.46 16.17 -45.22
N LEU A 31 2.41 15.68 -44.58
CA LEU A 31 1.81 14.37 -44.82
C LEU A 31 0.32 14.54 -45.08
N SER A 32 -0.19 13.88 -46.12
CA SER A 32 -1.59 14.03 -46.56
C SER A 32 -2.56 13.12 -45.79
N SER A 33 -2.05 12.03 -45.19
CA SER A 33 -2.89 11.01 -44.56
C SER A 33 -2.32 10.52 -43.24
N ALA A 34 -3.21 10.34 -42.25
CA ALA A 34 -2.88 9.70 -40.98
C ALA A 34 -2.29 8.30 -41.15
N ARG A 35 -2.66 7.57 -42.21
CA ARG A 35 -2.10 6.25 -42.52
C ARG A 35 -0.64 6.35 -42.97
N GLN A 36 -0.31 7.35 -43.77
CA GLN A 36 1.06 7.61 -44.22
C GLN A 36 1.94 8.06 -43.05
N ALA A 37 1.41 8.91 -42.16
CA ALA A 37 2.10 9.31 -40.94
C ALA A 37 2.35 8.12 -40.00
N ALA A 38 1.35 7.26 -39.80
CA ALA A 38 1.51 6.05 -38.99
C ALA A 38 2.64 5.14 -39.48
N LEU A 39 2.77 4.97 -40.81
CA LEU A 39 3.84 4.19 -41.42
C LEU A 39 5.20 4.88 -41.30
N LYS A 40 5.30 6.19 -41.58
CA LYS A 40 6.55 6.95 -41.51
C LYS A 40 7.14 6.97 -40.10
N TYR A 41 6.29 7.10 -39.08
CA TYR A 41 6.71 7.20 -37.68
C TYR A 41 6.71 5.86 -36.94
N ASP A 42 6.35 4.77 -37.60
CA ASP A 42 6.23 3.44 -36.98
C ASP A 42 5.34 3.46 -35.72
N VAL A 43 4.13 4.02 -35.86
CA VAL A 43 3.15 4.11 -34.77
C VAL A 43 1.83 3.45 -35.19
N PRO A 44 1.11 2.78 -34.27
CA PRO A 44 -0.19 2.21 -34.60
C PRO A 44 -1.18 3.30 -35.01
N SER A 45 -1.82 3.11 -36.17
CA SER A 45 -2.77 4.09 -36.74
C SER A 45 -3.92 4.41 -35.78
N THR A 46 -4.42 3.40 -35.04
CA THR A 46 -5.47 3.59 -34.03
C THR A 46 -5.02 4.50 -32.88
N THR A 47 -3.77 4.38 -32.43
CA THR A 47 -3.21 5.24 -31.37
C THR A 47 -3.04 6.68 -31.87
N LEU A 48 -2.55 6.87 -33.10
CA LEU A 48 -2.43 8.18 -33.72
C LEU A 48 -3.80 8.88 -33.84
N LEU A 49 -4.82 8.18 -34.35
CA LEU A 49 -6.17 8.71 -34.45
C LEU A 49 -6.77 9.06 -33.09
N ASN A 50 -6.57 8.23 -32.07
CA ASN A 50 -7.03 8.54 -30.72
C ASN A 50 -6.38 9.82 -30.17
N ARG A 51 -5.09 10.03 -30.45
CA ARG A 51 -4.36 11.24 -30.04
C ARG A 51 -4.86 12.48 -30.77
N MET A 52 -5.14 12.37 -32.08
CA MET A 52 -5.79 13.44 -32.85
C MET A 52 -7.20 13.79 -32.32
N LYS A 53 -7.94 12.79 -31.82
CA LYS A 53 -9.24 12.98 -31.15
C LYS A 53 -9.13 13.57 -29.74
N GLY A 54 -7.91 13.88 -29.25
CA GLY A 54 -7.67 14.47 -27.93
C GLY A 54 -7.55 13.46 -26.78
N VAL A 55 -7.46 12.16 -27.06
CA VAL A 55 -7.20 11.16 -26.01
C VAL A 55 -5.78 11.34 -25.49
N LYS A 56 -5.65 11.66 -24.20
CA LYS A 56 -4.35 11.86 -23.53
C LYS A 56 -3.55 10.56 -23.40
N SER A 57 -2.24 10.69 -23.26
CA SER A 57 -1.38 9.53 -22.97
C SER A 57 -1.66 8.98 -21.58
N ARG A 58 -1.46 7.66 -21.40
CA ARG A 58 -1.58 7.04 -20.08
C ARG A 58 -0.65 7.67 -19.06
N SER A 59 0.52 8.17 -19.48
CA SER A 59 1.48 8.88 -18.65
C SER A 59 0.99 10.27 -18.21
N GLN A 60 0.13 10.90 -19.00
CA GLN A 60 -0.46 12.21 -18.73
C GLN A 60 -1.76 12.11 -17.93
N THR A 61 -2.50 11.01 -18.07
CA THR A 61 -3.72 10.76 -17.29
C THR A 61 -3.36 10.26 -15.89
N TRP A 62 -3.98 10.83 -14.88
CA TRP A 62 -3.78 10.36 -13.51
C TRP A 62 -4.30 8.93 -13.32
N ALA A 63 -3.71 8.19 -12.38
CA ALA A 63 -4.33 6.95 -11.95
C ALA A 63 -5.62 7.27 -11.18
N ASN A 64 -6.67 6.47 -11.38
CA ASN A 64 -7.99 6.59 -10.75
C ASN A 64 -7.96 6.64 -9.21
N CYS A 65 -6.78 6.47 -8.59
CA CYS A 65 -6.55 6.49 -7.15
C CYS A 65 -6.22 7.89 -6.59
N HIS A 66 -6.11 8.95 -7.41
CA HIS A 66 -5.94 10.32 -6.93
C HIS A 66 -7.32 10.95 -6.72
N ARG A 67 -7.76 10.97 -5.46
CA ARG A 67 -8.99 11.66 -5.03
C ARG A 67 -8.76 13.15 -4.74
N LEU A 68 -7.53 13.50 -4.35
CA LEU A 68 -7.06 14.86 -4.09
C LEU A 68 -6.29 15.41 -5.29
N SER A 69 -6.25 16.75 -5.44
CA SER A 69 -5.35 17.41 -6.38
C SER A 69 -3.89 17.26 -5.94
N LEU A 70 -2.93 17.46 -6.84
CA LEU A 70 -1.50 17.45 -6.49
C LEU A 70 -1.18 18.51 -5.42
N GLU A 71 -1.77 19.70 -5.54
CA GLU A 71 -1.62 20.78 -4.56
C GLU A 71 -2.15 20.38 -3.17
N ASP A 72 -3.26 19.65 -3.14
CA ASP A 72 -3.84 19.15 -1.90
C ASP A 72 -2.96 18.09 -1.27
N GLU A 73 -2.48 17.14 -2.07
CA GLU A 73 -1.57 16.09 -1.61
C GLU A 73 -0.26 16.68 -1.06
N GLU A 74 0.24 17.76 -1.67
CA GLU A 74 1.41 18.50 -1.20
C GLU A 74 1.13 19.29 0.08
N SER A 75 -0.04 19.92 0.20
CA SER A 75 -0.44 20.57 1.47
C SER A 75 -0.57 19.55 2.61
N LEU A 76 -1.08 18.36 2.31
CA LEU A 76 -1.23 17.26 3.26
C LEU A 76 0.14 16.69 3.67
N SER A 77 1.09 16.56 2.74
CA SER A 77 2.44 16.05 3.07
C SER A 77 3.20 17.04 3.95
N ARG A 78 3.14 18.34 3.65
CA ARG A 78 3.68 19.41 4.51
C ARG A 78 3.06 19.36 5.91
N TRP A 79 1.74 19.18 6.00
CA TRP A 79 1.07 19.04 7.28
C TRP A 79 1.58 17.82 8.08
N ILE A 80 1.71 16.64 7.45
CA ILE A 80 2.26 15.43 8.10
C ILE A 80 3.66 15.68 8.65
N ILE A 81 4.53 16.32 7.87
CA ILE A 81 5.90 16.64 8.29
C ILE A 81 5.85 17.58 9.51
N SER A 82 5.08 18.67 9.44
CA SER A 82 4.97 19.64 10.53
C SER A 82 4.46 19.03 11.84
N VAL A 83 3.46 18.13 11.78
CA VAL A 83 2.94 17.41 12.96
C VAL A 83 3.99 16.46 13.53
N THR A 84 4.75 15.79 12.67
CA THR A 84 5.80 14.85 13.10
C THR A 84 6.95 15.60 13.80
N GLU A 85 7.32 16.77 13.28
CA GLU A 85 8.34 17.64 13.90
C GLU A 85 7.88 18.19 15.25
N GLN A 86 6.60 18.53 15.41
CA GLN A 86 6.06 19.12 16.64
C GLN A 86 5.81 18.09 17.75
N HIS A 87 5.27 16.93 17.41
CA HIS A 87 4.81 15.94 18.39
C HIS A 87 5.78 14.75 18.55
N GLU A 88 6.91 14.77 17.83
CA GLU A 88 7.89 13.68 17.75
C GLU A 88 7.29 12.32 17.36
N THR A 89 6.03 12.32 16.88
CA THR A 89 5.22 11.12 16.63
C THR A 89 4.48 11.27 15.31
N ALA A 90 4.51 10.21 14.51
CA ALA A 90 3.83 10.16 13.22
C ALA A 90 2.30 10.14 13.41
N PRO A 91 1.52 10.94 12.66
CA PRO A 91 0.07 10.90 12.74
C PRO A 91 -0.50 9.52 12.39
N SER A 92 -1.59 9.15 13.06
CA SER A 92 -2.30 7.91 12.71
C SER A 92 -2.88 7.99 11.29
N ARG A 93 -3.02 6.84 10.63
CA ARG A 93 -3.67 6.77 9.31
C ARG A 93 -5.09 7.34 9.32
N SER A 94 -5.82 7.19 10.43
CA SER A 94 -7.14 7.78 10.62
C SER A 94 -7.10 9.30 10.63
N GLN A 95 -6.08 9.91 11.25
CA GLN A 95 -5.89 11.37 11.27
C GLN A 95 -5.52 11.90 9.89
N ILE A 96 -4.72 11.17 9.13
CA ILE A 96 -4.40 11.51 7.73
C ILE A 96 -5.68 11.46 6.87
N GLU A 97 -6.52 10.46 7.08
CA GLU A 97 -7.80 10.32 6.40
C GLU A 97 -8.75 11.48 6.73
N GLU A 98 -8.88 11.81 8.02
CA GLU A 98 -9.70 12.93 8.50
C GLU A 98 -9.22 14.25 7.91
N LYS A 99 -7.90 14.50 7.90
CA LYS A 99 -7.33 15.70 7.30
C LYS A 99 -7.58 15.76 5.80
N ALA A 100 -7.45 14.64 5.09
CA ALA A 100 -7.74 14.56 3.66
C ALA A 100 -9.22 14.84 3.36
N ASN A 101 -10.13 14.28 4.16
CA ASN A 101 -11.56 14.54 4.07
C ASN A 101 -11.91 16.01 4.38
N ALA A 102 -11.21 16.64 5.33
CA ALA A 102 -11.38 18.07 5.61
C ALA A 102 -10.96 18.95 4.41
N ILE A 103 -9.89 18.59 3.69
CA ILE A 103 -9.48 19.27 2.46
C ILE A 103 -10.50 19.06 1.33
N LEU A 104 -11.07 17.86 1.22
CA LEU A 104 -12.15 17.60 0.25
C LEU A 104 -13.39 18.43 0.57
N ALA A 105 -13.82 18.44 1.84
CA ALA A 105 -15.01 19.15 2.28
C ALA A 105 -14.90 20.68 2.06
N SER A 106 -13.70 21.26 2.16
CA SER A 106 -13.52 22.69 1.87
C SER A 106 -13.63 23.03 0.38
N ARG A 107 -13.34 22.06 -0.50
CA ARG A 107 -13.39 22.23 -1.96
C ARG A 107 -14.74 21.84 -2.57
N SER A 108 -15.40 20.82 -2.02
CA SER A 108 -16.66 20.30 -2.55
C SER A 108 -17.85 20.87 -1.81
N THR A 109 -18.82 21.43 -2.55
CA THR A 109 -20.15 21.78 -2.02
C THR A 109 -20.96 20.54 -1.64
N THR A 110 -20.55 19.36 -2.12
CA THR A 110 -21.26 18.10 -1.88
C THR A 110 -20.82 17.42 -0.57
N PRO A 111 -21.75 17.09 0.33
CA PRO A 111 -21.41 16.69 1.72
C PRO A 111 -20.92 15.24 1.88
N ASN A 112 -20.80 14.45 0.81
CA ASN A 112 -20.56 13.00 0.92
C ASN A 112 -19.38 12.50 0.06
N VAL A 113 -18.37 13.35 -0.15
CA VAL A 113 -17.15 12.95 -0.86
C VAL A 113 -16.10 12.56 0.17
N THR A 114 -15.94 11.26 0.39
CA THR A 114 -14.90 10.71 1.27
C THR A 114 -13.79 10.04 0.46
N VAL A 115 -12.59 9.98 1.04
CA VAL A 115 -11.50 9.16 0.50
C VAL A 115 -11.82 7.67 0.69
N GLY A 116 -11.33 6.83 -0.23
CA GLY A 116 -11.52 5.38 -0.11
C GLY A 116 -10.62 4.75 0.96
N GLU A 117 -11.01 3.60 1.49
CA GLU A 117 -10.28 2.87 2.56
C GLU A 117 -8.78 2.66 2.25
N LYS A 118 -8.44 2.30 1.01
CA LYS A 118 -7.05 2.06 0.58
C LYS A 118 -6.30 3.33 0.19
N TRP A 119 -6.95 4.49 0.23
CA TRP A 119 -6.38 5.74 -0.27
C TRP A 119 -5.16 6.17 0.54
N VAL A 120 -5.24 6.17 1.88
CA VAL A 120 -4.11 6.56 2.76
C VAL A 120 -2.91 5.64 2.55
N TYR A 121 -3.13 4.32 2.45
CA TYR A 121 -2.05 3.37 2.17
C TYR A 121 -1.37 3.65 0.84
N ASN A 122 -2.15 3.88 -0.22
CA ASN A 122 -1.61 4.18 -1.54
C ASN A 122 -0.94 5.57 -1.58
N TYR A 123 -1.47 6.56 -0.85
CA TYR A 123 -0.91 7.90 -0.73
C TYR A 123 0.50 7.82 -0.12
N LEU A 124 0.64 7.17 1.04
CA LEU A 124 1.93 6.98 1.71
C LEU A 124 2.95 6.19 0.86
N GLN A 125 2.49 5.33 -0.05
CA GLN A 125 3.38 4.60 -0.95
C GLN A 125 3.89 5.43 -2.13
N ARG A 126 3.15 6.46 -2.56
CA ARG A 126 3.53 7.31 -3.69
C ARG A 126 4.49 8.41 -3.28
N HIS A 127 4.36 8.92 -2.05
CA HIS A 127 5.14 10.02 -1.51
C HIS A 127 6.41 9.53 -0.85
N GLU A 128 7.54 9.65 -1.56
CA GLU A 128 8.84 9.18 -1.08
C GLU A 128 9.38 10.02 0.08
N GLU A 129 8.96 11.29 0.17
CA GLU A 129 9.26 12.19 1.28
C GLU A 129 8.67 11.73 2.62
N LEU A 130 7.59 10.93 2.60
CA LEU A 130 6.96 10.38 3.80
C LEU A 130 7.51 9.01 4.19
N ARG A 131 8.38 8.42 3.36
CA ARG A 131 9.00 7.11 3.58
C ARG A 131 9.81 7.00 4.88
N PRO A 132 10.59 8.00 5.35
CA PRO A 132 11.28 7.91 6.64
C PRO A 132 10.30 7.86 7.82
N ILE A 133 9.16 8.55 7.71
CA ILE A 133 8.11 8.59 8.73
C ILE A 133 7.29 7.29 8.73
N TYR A 134 6.97 6.78 7.53
CA TYR A 134 6.19 5.56 7.32
C TYR A 134 6.99 4.52 6.52
N PRO A 135 7.92 3.80 7.16
CA PRO A 135 8.71 2.80 6.46
C PRO A 135 7.80 1.67 5.94
N ARG A 136 7.97 1.34 4.66
CA ARG A 136 7.29 0.20 4.06
C ARG A 136 7.72 -1.07 4.78
N ARG A 137 6.76 -1.89 5.23
CA ARG A 137 7.05 -3.27 5.63
C ARG A 137 7.57 -4.05 4.43
N ILE A 138 8.88 -4.23 4.34
CA ILE A 138 9.51 -5.09 3.35
C ILE A 138 9.52 -6.50 3.93
N TYR A 139 8.52 -7.31 3.58
CA TYR A 139 8.64 -8.76 3.74
C TYR A 139 9.57 -9.27 2.64
N SER A 140 10.88 -9.29 2.89
CA SER A 140 11.82 -9.90 1.95
C SER A 140 12.05 -11.36 2.32
N ARG A 141 11.92 -12.26 1.33
CA ARG A 141 12.38 -13.66 1.36
C ARG A 141 13.87 -13.80 1.76
N ARG A 142 14.63 -12.68 1.75
CA ARG A 142 16.02 -12.57 2.21
C ARG A 142 16.20 -12.77 3.71
N ILE A 143 15.21 -12.42 4.55
CA ILE A 143 15.29 -12.69 5.99
C ILE A 143 15.22 -14.20 6.25
N TYR A 144 14.43 -14.95 5.48
CA TYR A 144 14.34 -16.41 5.63
C TYR A 144 15.65 -17.13 5.30
N THR A 145 16.42 -16.69 4.30
CA THR A 145 17.73 -17.30 3.99
C THR A 145 18.85 -16.93 4.97
N ALA A 146 18.68 -15.82 5.70
CA ALA A 146 19.63 -15.41 6.74
C ALA A 146 19.30 -16.04 8.10
N VAL A 147 18.02 -16.26 8.40
CA VAL A 147 17.53 -16.90 9.63
C VAL A 147 17.57 -18.42 9.54
N VAL A 148 17.23 -18.98 8.38
CA VAL A 148 17.36 -20.41 8.08
C VAL A 148 18.63 -20.54 7.26
N GLY A 149 19.76 -20.68 7.95
CA GLY A 149 21.08 -20.74 7.35
C GLY A 149 21.13 -21.67 6.14
N SER A 150 21.88 -21.26 5.13
CA SER A 150 22.28 -22.09 4.00
C SER A 150 23.01 -23.34 4.50
N ALA A 151 22.25 -24.41 4.76
CA ALA A 151 22.79 -25.75 4.89
C ALA A 151 23.33 -26.15 3.51
N SER A 152 24.62 -25.92 3.30
CA SER A 152 25.37 -26.47 2.19
C SER A 152 25.27 -27.99 2.27
N ALA A 153 24.62 -28.59 1.28
CA ALA A 153 24.63 -30.02 1.07
C ALA A 153 25.98 -30.43 0.48
N GLU A 154 26.89 -30.89 1.34
CA GLU A 154 28.01 -31.73 0.94
C GLU A 154 28.00 -32.96 1.85
N THR A 155 27.46 -34.08 1.35
CA THR A 155 28.05 -35.41 1.49
C THR A 155 27.20 -36.46 0.77
N GLY A 156 27.82 -37.12 -0.21
CA GLY A 156 27.62 -38.52 -0.53
C GLY A 156 26.31 -38.93 -1.21
N SER A 157 26.34 -39.09 -2.54
CA SER A 157 25.63 -40.23 -3.14
C SER A 157 26.28 -41.52 -2.64
N PRO A 158 25.50 -42.53 -2.22
CA PRO A 158 25.33 -43.65 -3.13
C PRO A 158 23.90 -44.20 -3.21
N SER A 159 23.58 -44.58 -4.45
CA SER A 159 22.61 -45.56 -4.95
C SER A 159 21.90 -46.51 -3.96
N ILE A 160 20.63 -46.80 -4.31
CA ILE A 160 19.85 -48.07 -4.17
C ILE A 160 18.46 -47.81 -3.54
N ASN A 161 17.42 -47.85 -4.40
CA ASN A 161 16.08 -48.35 -4.03
C ASN A 161 16.13 -49.89 -4.10
N PRO A 162 15.33 -50.72 -3.36
CA PRO A 162 13.92 -50.47 -3.01
C PRO A 162 13.35 -51.11 -1.69
N ASN A 163 12.11 -50.72 -1.34
CA ASN A 163 11.07 -51.44 -0.56
C ASN A 163 11.18 -51.76 0.95
N ARG A 164 10.07 -51.41 1.65
CA ARG A 164 9.43 -52.03 2.84
C ARG A 164 10.16 -51.98 4.19
N GLU A 165 9.60 -51.26 5.18
CA GLU A 165 8.75 -51.82 6.25
C GLU A 165 8.39 -50.79 7.35
N THR A 166 7.11 -50.84 7.70
CA THR A 166 6.44 -50.61 9.00
C THR A 166 7.21 -49.93 10.13
N GLY A 167 6.69 -48.80 10.61
CA GLY A 167 7.04 -48.24 11.92
C GLY A 167 6.55 -46.81 12.12
N GLN A 168 5.29 -46.64 12.52
CA GLN A 168 4.88 -45.42 13.23
C GLN A 168 5.72 -45.28 14.51
N PRO A 169 6.19 -44.06 14.82
CA PRO A 169 5.89 -43.58 16.16
C PRO A 169 5.33 -42.15 16.17
N ALA A 170 4.15 -42.06 16.81
CA ALA A 170 3.64 -41.00 17.66
C ALA A 170 3.96 -39.53 17.32
N ASN A 171 2.91 -38.82 16.90
CA ASN A 171 2.81 -37.36 16.95
C ASN A 171 3.05 -36.83 18.37
N GLN A 172 4.20 -36.20 18.60
CA GLN A 172 4.39 -35.38 19.80
C GLN A 172 3.68 -34.04 19.59
N ARG A 173 2.54 -33.87 20.27
CA ARG A 173 1.85 -32.59 20.38
C ARG A 173 2.76 -31.57 21.06
N ILE A 174 3.14 -30.53 20.33
CA ILE A 174 3.73 -29.32 20.90
C ILE A 174 2.64 -28.61 21.71
N THR A 175 2.76 -28.64 23.03
CA THR A 175 1.89 -27.89 23.96
C THR A 175 2.29 -26.41 23.90
N LEU A 176 1.42 -25.56 23.36
CA LEU A 176 1.55 -24.10 23.48
C LEU A 176 1.18 -23.66 24.91
N PRO A 177 1.89 -22.70 25.53
CA PRO A 177 1.45 -22.11 26.79
C PRO A 177 0.22 -21.23 26.59
N PRO A 178 -0.71 -21.18 27.57
CA PRO A 178 -1.92 -20.36 27.45
C PRO A 178 -1.59 -18.86 27.48
N PRO A 179 -2.37 -18.02 26.77
CA PRO A 179 -2.16 -16.59 26.71
C PRO A 179 -2.42 -15.89 28.05
N ILE A 180 -1.70 -14.80 28.26
CA ILE A 180 -1.68 -13.95 29.45
C ILE A 180 -3.06 -13.33 29.66
N SER A 181 -3.91 -13.96 30.47
CA SER A 181 -5.13 -13.36 31.02
C SER A 181 -5.51 -13.90 32.40
N ALA A 182 -4.52 -14.38 33.17
CA ALA A 182 -4.73 -14.93 34.52
C ALA A 182 -3.93 -14.19 35.60
N ARG A 183 -3.56 -12.92 35.38
CA ARG A 183 -2.90 -12.07 36.39
C ARG A 183 -3.81 -11.04 37.07
N LEU A 184 -5.07 -10.92 36.63
CA LEU A 184 -6.09 -10.04 37.24
C LEU A 184 -7.12 -10.79 38.09
N ILE A 185 -7.19 -12.13 37.99
CA ILE A 185 -8.13 -12.94 38.79
C ILE A 185 -7.55 -13.31 40.16
N TRP A 186 -6.24 -13.18 40.37
CA TRP A 186 -5.61 -13.45 41.67
C TRP A 186 -5.54 -12.21 42.60
N MET A 187 -5.56 -10.98 42.08
CA MET A 187 -5.54 -9.76 42.90
C MET A 187 -6.92 -9.35 43.47
N LEU A 188 -8.01 -9.99 43.04
CA LEU A 188 -9.39 -9.66 43.44
C LEU A 188 -10.02 -10.69 44.41
N LYS A 189 -9.18 -11.43 45.16
CA LYS A 189 -9.62 -12.36 46.22
C LYS A 189 -9.03 -12.10 47.61
N HIS A 190 -8.36 -10.97 47.82
CA HIS A 190 -7.73 -10.65 49.12
C HIS A 190 -7.90 -9.20 49.58
N LEU A 191 -9.05 -8.55 49.35
CA LEU A 191 -9.34 -7.27 50.01
C LEU A 191 -10.85 -6.96 50.14
N THR A 192 -11.61 -7.78 50.89
CA THR A 192 -12.93 -7.37 51.41
C THR A 192 -13.20 -8.04 52.76
N ALA A 193 -12.70 -7.41 53.84
CA ALA A 193 -13.25 -7.57 55.16
C ALA A 193 -13.35 -6.18 55.81
N SER A 194 -14.51 -5.91 56.41
CA SER A 194 -14.89 -4.69 57.13
C SER A 194 -15.52 -3.57 56.28
N ILE A 195 -16.85 -3.55 56.22
CA ILE A 195 -17.71 -2.43 56.64
C ILE A 195 -19.18 -2.89 56.51
N ASP A 196 -19.89 -2.77 57.62
CA ASP A 196 -21.22 -3.30 57.93
C ASP A 196 -22.33 -2.35 57.44
N TRP A 197 -23.23 -2.78 56.54
CA TRP A 197 -24.28 -1.94 55.92
C TRP A 197 -25.65 -2.08 56.62
N LYS A 198 -25.69 -2.21 57.96
CA LYS A 198 -26.97 -2.33 58.69
C LYS A 198 -27.56 -1.03 59.25
N SER A 199 -27.07 0.13 58.84
CA SER A 199 -27.68 1.43 59.18
C SER A 199 -27.58 2.41 58.01
N CYS A 200 -28.55 2.41 57.10
CA CYS A 200 -28.91 3.59 56.27
C CYS A 200 -30.17 3.38 55.38
N PHE A 201 -31.15 2.60 55.83
CA PHE A 201 -32.46 2.53 55.17
C PHE A 201 -33.54 3.03 56.13
N LEU A 202 -33.69 4.37 56.23
CA LEU A 202 -34.90 5.08 56.67
C LEU A 202 -34.59 6.59 56.86
N ARG A 203 -34.71 7.41 55.80
CA ARG A 203 -35.30 8.76 55.90
C ARG A 203 -35.55 9.39 54.53
N LEU A 204 -36.75 9.15 54.02
CA LEU A 204 -37.41 9.93 52.98
C LEU A 204 -38.84 10.16 53.48
N LYS A 205 -39.01 11.25 54.24
CA LYS A 205 -40.28 11.99 54.44
C LYS A 205 -40.02 13.21 55.33
N ASN A 206 -40.48 14.35 54.79
CA ASN A 206 -40.41 15.74 55.24
C ASN A 206 -39.11 16.47 54.93
#